data_AF-A0A8B6E257-F1
#
_entry.id   AF-A0A8B6E257-F1
#
_cell.length_a   1.000
_cell.length_b   1.000
_cell.length_c   1.000
_cell.angle_alpha   90.00
_cell.angle_beta   90.00
_cell.angle_gamma   90.00
#
_symmetry.space_group_name_H-M   'P 1'
#
loop_
_entity.id
_entity.type
_entity.pdbx_description
1 polymer ?
#
loop_
_entity_poly.entity_id
_entity_poly.type
_entity_poly.pdbx_seq_one_letter_code
_entity_poly.pdbx_strand_id
1 'polypeptide(L)'
;SIQILNLSEQIVENVSSILPTSTATKGKKTAQALINVLNPLFENQFQKSFEKSAAEALHLSPIEKSADKNKKELTLLKKNKTQIIEAISVNDRDVENFLASGKSFKQHDRERMHLFESKANAEEETKRRLEKEQKGQVVLKKHHGNFSNYTFNKDEFLVEIKSLMEKGIVNWTRLAKKI
;
A
#
# COMPACT_ATOMS: atom_id res chain seq x y z
N SER A 1 -31.37 22.11 -31.41
CA SER A 1 -31.21 21.61 -32.80
C SER A 1 -30.62 22.65 -33.76
N ILE A 2 -31.07 23.91 -33.75
CA ILE A 2 -30.59 24.95 -34.70
C ILE A 2 -29.10 25.28 -34.54
N GLN A 3 -28.56 25.30 -33.32
CA GLN A 3 -27.12 25.54 -33.08
C GLN A 3 -26.22 24.43 -33.61
N ILE A 4 -26.68 23.17 -33.60
CA ILE A 4 -25.92 22.02 -34.08
C ILE A 4 -25.84 22.03 -35.61
N LEU A 5 -26.93 22.41 -36.28
CA LEU A 5 -26.97 22.57 -37.74
C LEU A 5 -26.01 23.67 -38.21
N ASN A 6 -26.01 24.82 -37.53
CA ASN A 6 -25.13 25.94 -37.88
C ASN A 6 -23.64 25.61 -37.65
N LEU A 7 -23.34 24.84 -36.60
CA LEU A 7 -22.00 24.28 -36.37
C LEU A 7 -21.59 23.27 -37.45
N SER A 8 -22.51 22.41 -37.88
CA SER A 8 -22.23 21.45 -38.95
C SER A 8 -21.97 22.14 -40.29
N GLU A 9 -22.67 23.23 -40.59
CA GLU A 9 -22.43 24.04 -41.80
C GLU A 9 -21.08 24.74 -41.76
N GLN A 10 -20.70 25.37 -40.63
CA GLN A 10 -19.37 25.96 -40.46
C GLN A 10 -18.23 24.93 -40.56
N ILE A 11 -18.44 23.72 -40.06
CA ILE A 11 -17.45 22.64 -40.18
C ILE A 11 -17.32 22.22 -41.65
N VAL A 12 -18.44 22.06 -42.36
CA VAL A 12 -18.43 21.67 -43.78
C VAL A 12 -17.78 22.76 -44.65
N GLU A 13 -18.03 24.03 -44.37
CA GLU A 13 -17.49 25.17 -45.14
C GLU A 13 -15.97 25.32 -44.94
N ASN A 14 -15.50 25.17 -43.69
CA ASN A 14 -14.07 25.18 -43.36
C ASN A 14 -13.33 23.94 -43.88
N VAL A 15 -13.99 22.78 -43.90
CA VAL A 15 -13.39 21.55 -44.45
C VAL A 15 -13.31 21.62 -45.98
N SER A 16 -14.34 22.16 -46.64
CA SER A 16 -14.41 22.26 -48.10
C SER A 16 -13.42 23.28 -48.68
N SER A 17 -13.10 24.35 -47.94
CA SER A 17 -12.12 25.37 -48.38
C SER A 17 -10.66 24.91 -48.28
N ILE A 18 -10.36 23.86 -47.51
CA ILE A 18 -8.99 23.41 -47.22
C ILE A 18 -8.64 22.09 -47.96
N LEU A 19 -9.64 21.35 -48.44
CA LEU A 19 -9.43 20.09 -49.17
C LEU A 19 -9.07 20.36 -50.64
N PRO A 20 -7.84 20.05 -51.11
CA PRO A 20 -7.59 19.99 -52.54
C PRO A 20 -8.32 18.77 -53.11
N THR A 21 -9.12 18.97 -54.15
CA THR A 21 -9.68 17.91 -55.00
C THR A 21 -8.55 17.11 -55.64
N SER A 22 -8.02 16.09 -54.97
CA SER A 22 -7.03 15.19 -55.57
C SER A 22 -6.97 13.82 -54.87
N THR A 23 -7.63 12.87 -55.54
CA THR A 23 -7.33 11.43 -55.67
C THR A 23 -6.36 10.78 -54.68
N ALA A 24 -6.94 9.95 -53.80
CA ALA A 24 -6.57 8.57 -53.45
C ALA A 24 -5.17 8.18 -52.89
N THR A 25 -4.13 9.03 -52.86
CA THR A 25 -2.79 8.63 -52.33
C THR A 25 -2.33 9.37 -51.08
N LYS A 26 -3.17 10.23 -50.47
CA LYS A 26 -2.78 11.11 -49.34
C LYS A 26 -3.69 10.99 -48.10
N GLY A 27 -4.24 9.81 -47.82
CA GLY A 27 -5.18 9.59 -46.70
C GLY A 27 -4.66 10.03 -45.32
N LYS A 28 -3.37 9.78 -45.03
CA LYS A 28 -2.76 10.18 -43.74
C LYS A 28 -2.58 11.70 -43.62
N LYS A 29 -2.23 12.39 -44.70
CA LYS A 29 -2.02 13.85 -44.71
C LYS A 29 -3.34 14.62 -44.66
N THR A 30 -4.37 14.10 -45.32
CA THR A 30 -5.73 14.66 -45.27
C THR A 30 -6.38 14.45 -43.91
N ALA A 31 -6.23 13.27 -43.30
CA ALA A 31 -6.66 13.03 -41.92
C ALA A 31 -5.95 13.95 -40.92
N GLN A 32 -4.63 14.16 -41.08
CA GLN A 32 -3.88 15.08 -40.22
C GLN A 32 -4.37 16.53 -40.37
N ALA A 33 -4.70 16.96 -41.60
CA ALA A 33 -5.25 18.30 -41.85
C ALA A 33 -6.63 18.48 -41.20
N LEU A 34 -7.50 17.46 -41.27
CA LEU A 34 -8.79 17.46 -40.60
C LEU A 34 -8.65 17.51 -39.06
N ILE A 35 -7.74 16.72 -38.49
CA ILE A 35 -7.46 16.74 -37.04
C ILE A 35 -6.96 18.12 -36.60
N ASN A 36 -6.11 18.78 -37.40
CA ASN A 36 -5.62 20.12 -37.09
C ASN A 36 -6.72 21.19 -37.10
N VAL A 37 -7.75 21.04 -37.94
CA VAL A 37 -8.92 21.95 -37.97
C VAL A 37 -9.89 21.64 -36.83
N LEU A 38 -10.08 20.36 -36.50
CA LEU A 38 -11.03 19.93 -35.48
C LEU A 38 -10.51 20.13 -34.05
N ASN A 39 -9.21 19.99 -33.81
CA ASN A 39 -8.59 20.17 -32.49
C ASN A 39 -8.96 21.51 -31.81
N PRO A 40 -8.78 22.69 -32.43
CA PRO A 40 -9.10 23.97 -31.78
C PRO A 40 -10.61 24.15 -31.56
N LEU A 41 -11.46 23.64 -32.45
CA LEU A 41 -12.92 23.69 -32.29
C LEU A 41 -13.38 22.82 -31.12
N PHE A 42 -12.77 21.64 -30.97
CA PHE A 42 -13.08 20.69 -29.90
C PHE A 42 -12.55 21.18 -28.55
N GLU A 43 -11.34 21.74 -28.50
CA GLU A 43 -10.76 22.32 -27.28
C GLU A 43 -11.57 23.51 -26.77
N ASN A 44 -12.09 24.36 -27.66
CA ASN A 44 -12.93 25.50 -27.29
C ASN A 44 -14.27 25.09 -26.67
N GLN A 45 -14.87 23.97 -27.09
CA GLN A 45 -16.15 23.50 -26.56
C GLN A 45 -16.00 22.59 -25.34
N PHE A 46 -15.03 21.68 -25.34
CA PHE A 46 -14.94 20.60 -24.35
C PHE A 46 -13.78 20.75 -23.37
N GLN A 47 -12.94 21.78 -23.52
CA GLN A 47 -11.73 22.01 -22.70
C GLN A 47 -10.79 20.79 -22.63
N LYS A 48 -10.89 19.90 -23.62
CA LYS A 48 -10.11 18.67 -23.73
C LYS A 48 -9.59 18.57 -25.15
N SER A 49 -8.39 18.02 -25.31
CA SER A 49 -7.84 17.71 -26.63
C SER A 49 -8.61 16.54 -27.25
N PHE A 50 -8.92 16.65 -28.54
CA PHE A 50 -9.59 15.60 -29.30
C PHE A 50 -8.77 14.31 -29.32
N GLU A 51 -7.44 14.42 -29.45
CA GLU A 51 -6.53 13.27 -29.44
C GLU A 51 -6.59 12.49 -28.12
N LYS A 52 -6.63 13.20 -26.99
CA LYS A 52 -6.73 12.57 -25.66
C LYS A 52 -8.08 11.88 -25.47
N SER A 53 -9.17 12.53 -25.88
CA SER A 53 -10.52 11.99 -25.74
C SER A 53 -10.74 10.77 -26.64
N ALA A 54 -10.19 10.79 -27.87
CA ALA A 54 -10.21 9.65 -28.77
C ALA A 54 -9.35 8.48 -28.26
N ALA A 55 -8.18 8.77 -27.67
CA ALA A 55 -7.33 7.74 -27.07
C ALA A 55 -7.99 7.09 -25.84
N GLU A 56 -8.65 7.87 -24.99
CA GLU A 56 -9.41 7.36 -23.83
C GLU A 56 -10.59 6.48 -24.27
N ALA A 57 -11.37 6.91 -25.26
CA ALA A 57 -12.51 6.16 -25.79
C ALA A 57 -12.11 4.83 -26.45
N LEU A 58 -10.92 4.77 -27.04
CA LEU A 58 -10.40 3.56 -27.70
C LEU A 58 -9.46 2.74 -26.80
N HIS A 59 -9.33 3.10 -25.51
CA HIS A 59 -8.38 2.48 -24.57
C HIS A 59 -6.94 2.40 -25.11
N LEU A 60 -6.54 3.37 -25.92
CA LEU A 60 -5.21 3.43 -26.50
C LEU A 60 -4.25 4.09 -25.51
N SER A 61 -3.24 3.34 -25.07
CA SER A 61 -2.13 3.91 -24.32
C SER A 61 -1.39 4.92 -25.21
N PRO A 62 -1.08 6.14 -24.70
CA PRO A 62 -0.31 7.09 -25.47
C PRO A 62 1.03 6.47 -25.89
N ILE A 63 1.44 6.71 -27.13
CA ILE A 63 2.71 6.22 -27.66
C ILE A 63 3.84 6.93 -26.90
N GLU A 64 4.37 6.28 -25.86
CA GLU A 64 5.50 6.80 -25.11
C GLU A 64 6.76 6.78 -25.96
N LYS A 65 7.45 7.92 -26.04
CA LYS A 65 8.75 8.02 -26.71
C LYS A 65 9.75 7.11 -25.99
N SER A 66 10.67 6.47 -26.73
CA SER A 66 11.64 5.53 -26.14
C SER A 66 12.48 6.14 -25.01
N ALA A 67 12.82 7.42 -25.13
CA ALA A 67 13.53 8.18 -24.09
C ALA A 67 12.76 8.22 -22.76
N ASP A 68 11.44 8.37 -22.79
CA ASP A 68 10.61 8.43 -21.59
C ASP A 68 10.46 7.04 -20.95
N LYS A 69 10.36 5.98 -21.75
CA LYS A 69 10.37 4.59 -21.27
C LYS A 69 11.68 4.26 -20.54
N ASN A 70 12.81 4.58 -21.16
CA ASN A 70 14.13 4.35 -20.58
C ASN A 70 14.31 5.14 -19.27
N LYS A 71 13.81 6.38 -19.22
CA LYS A 71 13.86 7.21 -18.01
C LYS A 71 13.04 6.58 -16.88
N LYS A 72 11.83 6.09 -17.17
CA LYS A 72 10.99 5.39 -16.19
C LYS A 72 11.67 4.14 -15.66
N GLU A 73 12.23 3.31 -16.54
CA GLU A 73 12.95 2.10 -16.15
C GLU A 73 14.17 2.40 -15.27
N LEU A 74 14.97 3.40 -15.64
CA LEU A 74 16.10 3.88 -14.82
C LEU A 74 15.64 4.37 -13.45
N THR A 75 14.52 5.10 -13.37
CA THR A 75 13.98 5.55 -12.07
C THR A 75 13.50 4.38 -11.21
N LEU A 76 12.89 3.37 -11.83
CA LEU A 76 12.46 2.15 -11.14
C LEU A 76 13.66 1.38 -10.60
N LEU A 77 14.69 1.18 -11.43
CA LEU A 77 15.93 0.51 -11.03
C LEU A 77 16.62 1.22 -9.87
N LYS A 78 16.68 2.57 -9.89
CA LYS A 78 17.24 3.36 -8.78
C LYS A 78 16.44 3.16 -7.49
N LYS A 79 15.10 3.19 -7.55
CA LYS A 79 14.22 2.97 -6.39
C LYS A 79 14.39 1.56 -5.81
N ASN A 80 14.44 0.55 -6.67
CA ASN A 80 14.65 -0.83 -6.24
C ASN A 80 16.03 -0.99 -5.57
N LYS A 81 17.07 -0.38 -6.14
CA LYS A 81 18.42 -0.40 -5.55
C LYS A 81 18.44 0.24 -4.16
N THR A 82 17.78 1.38 -3.96
CA THR A 82 17.72 2.04 -2.65
C THR A 82 16.98 1.17 -1.63
N GLN A 83 15.88 0.54 -2.00
CA GLN A 83 15.12 -0.36 -1.13
C GLN A 83 15.93 -1.59 -0.72
N ILE A 84 16.70 -2.17 -1.65
CA ILE A 84 17.57 -3.32 -1.36
C ILE A 84 18.68 -2.92 -0.36
N ILE A 85 19.32 -1.76 -0.57
CA ILE A 85 20.37 -1.27 0.33
C ILE A 85 19.80 -1.00 1.73
N GLU A 86 18.62 -0.39 1.81
CA GLU A 86 17.93 -0.15 3.07
C GLU A 86 17.60 -1.47 3.78
N ALA A 87 17.04 -2.45 3.06
CA ALA A 87 16.72 -3.77 3.61
C ALA A 87 17.97 -4.54 4.09
N ILE A 88 19.12 -4.39 3.43
CA ILE A 88 20.40 -4.98 3.87
C ILE A 88 21.00 -4.22 5.06
N SER A 89 20.78 -2.90 5.15
CA SER A 89 21.31 -2.07 6.25
C SER A 89 20.66 -2.40 7.60
N VAL A 90 19.41 -2.86 7.56
CA VAL A 90 18.77 -3.52 8.69
C VAL A 90 19.39 -4.91 8.75
N ASN A 91 20.23 -5.16 9.76
CA ASN A 91 20.98 -6.41 9.94
C ASN A 91 20.06 -7.63 10.16
N ASP A 92 19.32 -8.01 9.13
CA ASP A 92 18.31 -9.04 9.13
C ASP A 92 18.95 -10.36 8.74
N ARG A 93 19.10 -11.22 9.75
CA ARG A 93 19.67 -12.57 9.59
C ARG A 93 18.88 -13.40 8.58
N ASP A 94 17.58 -13.16 8.38
CA ASP A 94 16.78 -13.87 7.37
C ASP A 94 17.26 -13.52 5.95
N VAL A 95 17.57 -12.26 5.69
CA VAL A 95 18.07 -11.78 4.39
C VAL A 95 19.46 -12.33 4.12
N GLU A 96 20.36 -12.30 5.11
CA GLU A 96 21.70 -12.89 4.98
C GLU A 96 21.64 -14.39 4.71
N ASN A 97 20.79 -15.12 5.44
CA ASN A 97 20.58 -16.56 5.24
C ASN A 97 19.98 -16.84 3.85
N PHE A 98 19.01 -16.04 3.39
CA PHE A 98 18.43 -16.17 2.06
C PHE A 98 19.49 -16.01 0.98
N LEU A 99 20.27 -14.92 1.03
CA LEU A 99 21.31 -14.61 0.05
C LEU A 99 22.43 -15.66 0.05
N ALA A 100 22.79 -16.21 1.21
CA ALA A 100 23.79 -17.27 1.32
C ALA A 100 23.27 -18.64 0.87
N SER A 101 21.95 -18.90 0.98
CA SER A 101 21.36 -20.22 0.71
C SER A 101 21.33 -20.62 -0.78
N GLY A 102 21.45 -19.65 -1.70
CA GLY A 102 21.32 -19.89 -3.14
C GLY A 102 19.94 -20.37 -3.59
N LYS A 103 18.93 -20.34 -2.71
CA LYS A 103 17.55 -20.78 -3.02
C LYS A 103 16.80 -19.71 -3.82
N SER A 104 15.82 -20.14 -4.61
CA SER A 104 14.85 -19.21 -5.19
C SER A 104 14.01 -18.56 -4.08
N PHE A 105 13.62 -17.29 -4.25
CA PHE A 105 12.74 -16.58 -3.32
C PHE A 105 11.47 -17.39 -2.98
N LYS A 106 10.84 -18.03 -3.98
CA LYS A 106 9.62 -18.84 -3.77
C LYS A 106 9.87 -20.06 -2.88
N GLN A 107 11.07 -20.62 -2.93
CA GLN A 107 11.43 -21.76 -2.10
C GLN A 107 11.74 -21.31 -0.67
N HIS A 108 12.53 -20.23 -0.52
CA HIS A 108 12.84 -19.64 0.77
C HIS A 108 11.58 -19.19 1.52
N ASP A 109 10.68 -18.48 0.82
CA ASP A 109 9.43 -18.00 1.41
C ASP A 109 8.54 -19.16 1.88
N ARG A 110 8.48 -20.25 1.12
CA ARG A 110 7.75 -21.46 1.52
C ARG A 110 8.32 -22.08 2.79
N GLU A 111 9.64 -22.19 2.88
CA GLU A 111 10.32 -22.73 4.06
C GLU A 111 10.11 -21.83 5.29
N ARG A 112 10.21 -20.50 5.11
CA ARG A 112 9.94 -19.52 6.17
C ARG A 112 8.50 -19.66 6.68
N MET A 113 7.53 -19.77 5.77
CA MET A 113 6.13 -19.93 6.13
C MET A 113 5.81 -21.29 6.75
N HIS A 114 6.59 -22.34 6.46
CA HIS A 114 6.44 -23.66 7.08
C HIS A 114 6.78 -23.65 8.58
N LEU A 115 7.60 -22.70 9.05
CA LEU A 115 7.90 -22.55 10.48
C LEU A 115 6.71 -21.99 11.28
N PHE A 116 5.72 -21.39 10.60
CA PHE A 116 4.55 -20.82 11.24
C PHE A 116 3.35 -21.74 11.02
N GLU A 117 2.66 -22.08 12.11
CA GLU A 117 1.39 -22.78 12.01
C GLU A 117 0.32 -21.88 11.38
N SER A 118 -0.62 -22.49 10.64
CA SER A 118 -1.77 -21.75 10.13
C SER A 118 -2.64 -21.28 11.30
N LYS A 119 -3.36 -20.17 11.12
CA LYS A 119 -4.29 -19.65 12.15
C LYS A 119 -5.31 -20.72 12.59
N ALA A 120 -5.81 -21.51 11.65
CA ALA A 120 -6.74 -22.59 11.94
C ALA A 120 -6.10 -23.69 12.81
N ASN A 121 -4.84 -24.04 12.54
CA ASN A 121 -4.10 -25.03 13.32
C ASN A 121 -3.83 -24.51 14.75
N ALA A 122 -3.44 -23.24 14.89
CA ALA A 122 -3.22 -22.59 16.18
C ALA A 122 -4.50 -22.58 17.04
N GLU A 123 -5.65 -22.27 16.41
CA GLU A 123 -6.96 -22.29 17.08
C GLU A 123 -7.35 -23.70 17.53
N GLU A 124 -7.10 -24.71 16.70
CA GLU A 124 -7.38 -26.11 17.04
C GLU A 124 -6.49 -26.61 18.18
N GLU A 125 -5.20 -26.29 18.15
CA GLU A 125 -4.25 -26.66 19.20
C GLU A 125 -4.59 -25.98 20.53
N THR A 126 -5.01 -24.72 20.48
CA THR A 126 -5.49 -23.99 21.66
C THR A 126 -6.75 -24.64 22.24
N LYS A 127 -7.71 -25.03 21.40
CA LYS A 127 -8.93 -25.75 21.85
C LYS A 127 -8.59 -27.08 22.49
N ARG A 128 -7.74 -27.89 21.85
CA ARG A 128 -7.28 -29.20 22.39
C ARG A 128 -6.60 -29.03 23.74
N ARG A 129 -5.80 -27.97 23.92
CA ARG A 129 -5.16 -27.65 25.19
C ARG A 129 -6.17 -27.27 26.26
N LEU A 130 -7.11 -26.38 25.92
CA LEU A 130 -8.18 -25.95 26.83
C LEU A 130 -9.03 -27.14 27.31
N GLU A 131 -9.37 -28.07 26.42
CA GLU A 131 -10.09 -29.29 26.79
C GLU A 131 -9.30 -30.17 27.77
N LYS A 132 -7.99 -30.30 27.58
CA LYS A 132 -7.11 -31.05 28.50
C LYS A 132 -7.00 -30.36 29.87
N GLU A 133 -6.99 -29.03 29.89
CA GLU A 133 -7.02 -28.23 31.12
C GLU A 133 -8.35 -28.41 31.88
N GLN A 134 -9.48 -28.37 31.17
CA GLN A 134 -10.81 -28.61 31.76
C GLN A 134 -10.96 -30.03 32.31
N LYS A 135 -10.36 -31.03 31.63
CA LYS A 135 -10.32 -32.43 32.08
C LYS A 135 -9.30 -32.67 33.20
N GLY A 136 -8.57 -31.66 33.64
CA GLY A 136 -7.55 -31.77 34.68
C GLY A 136 -6.29 -32.55 34.26
N GLN A 137 -6.14 -32.86 32.97
CA GLN A 137 -4.99 -33.59 32.43
C GLN A 137 -3.75 -32.71 32.26
N VAL A 138 -3.93 -31.39 32.18
CA VAL A 138 -2.86 -30.40 32.08
C VAL A 138 -3.09 -29.32 33.13
N VAL A 139 -2.04 -29.00 33.89
CA VAL A 139 -2.08 -27.95 34.91
C VAL A 139 -2.09 -26.59 34.22
N LEU A 140 -3.06 -25.76 34.59
CA LEU A 140 -3.14 -24.38 34.14
C LEU A 140 -1.89 -23.62 34.57
N LYS A 141 -1.15 -23.04 33.62
CA LYS A 141 0.00 -22.19 33.95
C LYS A 141 -0.50 -20.90 34.60
N LYS A 142 -0.26 -20.74 35.91
CA LYS A 142 -0.46 -19.46 36.59
C LYS A 142 0.70 -18.53 36.22
N HIS A 143 0.39 -17.44 35.54
CA HIS A 143 1.36 -16.38 35.20
C HIS A 143 1.69 -15.45 36.37
N HIS A 144 0.91 -15.54 37.45
CA HIS A 144 1.19 -14.87 38.71
C HIS A 144 2.12 -15.74 39.55
N GLY A 145 3.15 -15.11 40.15
CA GLY A 145 4.03 -15.76 41.12
C GLY A 145 3.23 -16.31 42.31
N ASN A 146 3.82 -17.26 43.05
CA ASN A 146 3.20 -17.77 44.27
C ASN A 146 3.20 -16.67 45.35
N PHE A 147 2.07 -15.99 45.50
CA PHE A 147 1.86 -14.95 46.53
C PHE A 147 1.49 -15.54 47.89
N SER A 148 1.72 -16.83 48.14
CA SER A 148 1.44 -17.46 49.44
C SER A 148 2.12 -16.77 50.63
N ASN A 149 3.21 -16.05 50.38
CA ASN A 149 3.98 -15.32 51.39
C ASN A 149 3.71 -13.81 51.36
N TYR A 150 2.79 -13.32 50.52
CA TYR A 150 2.45 -11.90 50.42
C TYR A 150 1.27 -11.59 51.33
N THR A 151 1.56 -11.28 52.60
CA THR A 151 0.58 -10.78 53.55
C THR A 151 0.46 -9.26 53.44
N PHE A 152 -0.43 -8.78 52.57
CA PHE A 152 -0.73 -7.36 52.45
C PHE A 152 -1.65 -6.89 53.58
N ASN A 153 -1.11 -6.15 54.55
CA ASN A 153 -1.90 -5.52 55.60
C ASN A 153 -2.51 -4.21 55.10
N LYS A 154 -3.73 -4.31 54.57
CA LYS A 154 -4.46 -3.19 53.95
C LYS A 154 -4.67 -2.01 54.90
N ASP A 155 -4.95 -2.28 56.16
CA ASP A 155 -5.31 -1.23 57.12
C ASP A 155 -4.10 -0.38 57.50
N GLU A 156 -2.95 -1.02 57.72
CA GLU A 156 -1.68 -0.34 57.98
C GLU A 156 -1.22 0.51 56.78
N PHE A 157 -1.38 -0.02 55.57
CA PHE A 157 -1.07 0.72 54.35
C PHE A 157 -1.94 1.98 54.16
N LEU A 158 -3.23 1.89 54.46
CA LEU A 158 -4.16 3.02 54.36
C LEU A 158 -3.86 4.11 55.40
N VAL A 159 -3.42 3.73 56.60
CA VAL A 159 -2.97 4.67 57.64
C VAL A 159 -1.72 5.42 57.16
N GLU A 160 -0.74 4.70 56.59
CA GLU A 160 0.51 5.31 56.12
C GLU A 160 0.27 6.24 54.92
N ILE A 161 -0.60 5.86 53.97
CA ILE A 161 -1.01 6.75 52.86
C ILE A 161 -1.64 8.04 53.37
N LYS A 162 -2.58 7.95 54.32
CA LYS A 162 -3.23 9.15 54.89
C LYS A 162 -2.20 10.08 55.53
N SER A 163 -1.23 9.53 56.26
CA SER A 163 -0.14 10.31 56.88
C SER A 163 0.81 10.97 55.87
N LEU A 164 0.98 10.38 54.70
CA LEU A 164 1.86 10.88 53.63
C LEU A 164 1.15 11.90 52.73
N MET A 165 -0.16 11.76 52.53
CA MET A 165 -0.96 12.76 51.80
C MET A 165 -0.99 14.12 52.50
N GLU A 166 -0.96 14.14 53.84
CA GLU A 166 -0.82 15.38 54.62
C GLU A 166 0.50 16.12 54.38
N LYS A 167 1.54 15.42 53.91
CA LYS A 167 2.89 15.96 53.67
C LYS A 167 3.18 16.28 52.19
N GLY A 168 2.16 16.21 51.33
CA GLY A 168 2.16 16.76 49.97
C GLY A 168 2.85 15.92 48.88
N ILE A 169 3.88 15.13 49.20
CA ILE A 169 4.58 14.29 48.20
C ILE A 169 4.68 12.84 48.68
N VAL A 170 3.94 11.95 48.01
CA VAL A 170 3.96 10.50 48.27
C VAL A 170 5.01 9.83 47.39
N ASN A 171 6.05 9.25 48.00
CA ASN A 171 7.03 8.43 47.29
C ASN A 171 6.56 6.96 47.21
N TRP A 172 5.87 6.63 46.11
CA TRP A 172 5.32 5.30 45.85
C TRP A 172 6.38 4.20 45.79
N THR A 173 7.59 4.52 45.31
CA THR A 173 8.71 3.57 45.22
C THR A 173 9.23 3.15 46.60
N ARG A 174 9.17 4.06 47.59
CA ARG A 174 9.54 3.73 48.98
C ARG A 174 8.48 2.84 49.64
N LEU A 175 7.20 3.12 49.39
CA LEU A 175 6.09 2.32 49.93
C LEU A 175 6.10 0.89 49.37
N ALA A 176 6.35 0.73 48.07
CA ALA A 176 6.39 -0.58 47.42
C ALA A 176 7.53 -1.50 47.89
N LYS A 177 8.60 -0.96 48.50
CA LYS A 177 9.74 -1.74 49.02
C LYS A 177 9.57 -2.20 50.47
N LYS A 178 8.60 -1.64 51.19
CA LYS A 178 8.37 -1.87 52.62
C LYS A 178 7.28 -2.92 52.87
N ILE A 179 6.47 -3.20 51.84
CA ILE A 179 5.48 -4.29 51.75
C ILE A 179 6.17 -5.54 51.24
#